data_AF-A0A1M7C6H8-F1
#
_entry.id   AF-A0A1M7C6H8-F1
#
_cell.length_a   1.000
_cell.length_b   1.000
_cell.length_c   1.000
_cell.angle_alpha   90.00
_cell.angle_beta   90.00
_cell.angle_gamma   90.00
#
_symmetry.space_group_name_H-M   'P 1'
#
loop_
_entity.id
_entity.type
_entity.pdbx_description
1 polymer ?
#
loop_
_entity_poly.entity_id
_entity_poly.type
_entity_poly.pdbx_seq_one_letter_code
_entity_poly.pdbx_strand_id
1 'polypeptide(L)' 'MFRPIRTLILLVVVFLAGIFFERYQHLERCTATGGAVRNGLCQGE' A
#
# COMPACT_ATOMS: atom_id res chain seq x y z
N MET A 1 -11.01 22.22 -22.65
CA MET A 1 -12.04 21.60 -21.79
C MET A 1 -11.52 20.24 -21.29
N PHE A 2 -10.60 20.22 -20.31
CA PHE A 2 -9.99 18.97 -19.79
C PHE A 2 -9.85 18.95 -18.25
N ARG A 3 -10.71 19.68 -17.54
CA ARG A 3 -10.76 19.70 -16.07
C ARG A 3 -11.05 18.32 -15.43
N PRO A 4 -11.94 17.44 -15.96
CA PRO A 4 -12.28 16.19 -15.27
C PRO A 4 -11.18 15.12 -15.34
N ILE A 5 -10.28 15.20 -16.34
CA ILE A 5 -9.16 14.27 -16.46
C ILE A 5 -8.20 14.44 -15.28
N ARG A 6 -7.94 15.69 -14.87
CA ARG A 6 -7.06 16.00 -13.74
C ARG A 6 -7.61 15.44 -12.42
N THR A 7 -8.92 15.51 -12.19
CA THR A 7 -9.54 14.95 -10.98
C THR A 7 -9.50 13.43 -10.96
N LEU A 8 -9.69 12.77 -12.11
CA LEU A 8 -9.57 11.31 -12.22
C LEU A 8 -8.12 10.85 -11.95
N ILE A 9 -7.13 11.54 -12.49
CA ILE A 9 -5.72 11.22 -12.23
C ILE A 9 -5.40 11.35 -10.74
N LEU A 10 -5.85 12.43 -10.09
CA LEU A 10 -5.63 12.61 -8.66
C LEU A 10 -6.30 11.51 -7.82
N LEU A 11 -7.51 11.10 -8.19
CA LEU A 11 -8.22 9.98 -7.54
C LEU A 11 -7.43 8.67 -7.65
N VAL A 12 -6.92 8.36 -8.84
CA VAL A 12 -6.10 7.16 -9.07
C VAL A 12 -4.80 7.21 -8.27
N VAL A 13 -4.13 8.36 -8.22
CA VAL A 13 -2.88 8.51 -7.44
C VAL A 13 -3.13 8.32 -5.95
N VAL A 14 -4.18 8.91 -5.40
CA VAL A 14 -4.53 8.75 -3.97
C VAL A 14 -4.89 7.30 -3.66
N PHE A 15 -5.62 6.63 -4.55
CA PHE A 15 -5.96 5.21 -4.41
C PHE A 15 -4.71 4.31 -4.40
N LEU A 16 -3.78 4.52 -5.33
CA LEU A 16 -2.52 3.78 -5.38
C LEU A 16 -1.66 4.06 -4.14
N ALA A 17 -1.58 5.32 -3.70
CA ALA A 17 -0.86 5.68 -2.49
C ALA A 17 -1.43 4.98 -1.25
N GLY A 18 -2.76 4.87 -1.14
CA GLY A 18 -3.43 4.12 -0.07
C GLY A 18 -3.09 2.63 -0.09
N ILE A 19 -3.16 1.98 -1.26
CA ILE A 19 -2.80 0.56 -1.40
C ILE A 19 -1.34 0.32 -1.03
N PHE A 20 -0.42 1.16 -1.50
CA PHE A 20 0.99 1.04 -1.16
C PHE A 20 1.21 1.25 0.33
N PHE A 21 0.58 2.25 0.94
CA PHE A 21 0.69 2.51 2.37
C PHE A 21 0.19 1.32 3.21
N GLU A 22 -0.94 0.71 2.85
CA GLU A 22 -1.42 -0.51 3.50
C GLU A 22 -0.40 -1.65 3.37
N ARG A 23 0.11 -1.89 2.15
CA ARG A 23 1.12 -2.93 1.90
C ARG A 23 2.38 -2.70 2.73
N TYR A 24 2.85 -1.47 2.83
CA TYR A 24 4.03 -1.11 3.63
C TYR A 24 3.76 -1.26 5.14
N GLN A 25 2.62 -0.80 5.67
CA GLN A 25 2.29 -0.98 7.09
C GLN A 25 2.16 -2.47 7.48
N HIS A 26 1.62 -3.30 6.59
CA HIS A 26 1.59 -4.74 6.82
C HIS A 26 3.00 -5.35 6.82
N LEU A 27 3.88 -4.89 5.92
CA LEU A 27 5.28 -5.32 5.88
C LEU A 27 6.03 -4.92 7.16
N GLU A 28 5.92 -3.66 7.55
CA GLU A 28 6.62 -3.10 8.71
C GLU A 28 6.20 -3.75 10.02
N ARG A 29 4.91 -4.05 10.23
CA ARG A 29 4.44 -4.76 11.43
C ARG A 29 5.01 -6.18 11.53
N CYS A 30 5.16 -6.87 10.40
CA CYS A 30 5.75 -8.20 10.36
C CYS A 30 7.25 -8.17 10.66
N THR A 31 7.98 -7.26 10.02
CA THR A 31 9.42 -7.10 10.26
C THR A 31 9.72 -6.61 11.68
N ALA A 32 8.87 -5.74 12.24
CA ALA A 32 9.03 -5.23 13.60
C ALA A 32 8.76 -6.30 14.69
N THR A 33 7.99 -7.34 14.36
CA THR A 33 7.74 -8.49 15.25
C THR A 33 8.74 -9.63 15.04
N GLY A 34 9.77 -9.42 14.21
CA GLY A 34 10.80 -10.41 13.89
C GLY A 34 10.40 -11.42 12.81
N GLY A 35 9.20 -11.30 12.23
CA GLY A 35 8.73 -12.19 11.17
C GLY A 35 9.11 -11.72 9.77
N ALA A 36 9.14 -12.65 8.82
CA ALA A 36 9.37 -12.35 7.40
C ALA A 36 8.05 -12.44 6.62
N VAL A 37 7.73 -11.43 5.81
CA VAL A 37 6.58 -11.51 4.90
C VAL A 37 6.93 -12.41 3.73
N ARG A 38 6.37 -13.64 3.72
CA ARG A 38 6.41 -14.54 2.56
C ARG A 38 4.99 -14.69 1.99
N ASN A 39 4.85 -14.56 0.68
CA ASN A 39 3.58 -14.71 -0.04
C ASN A 39 2.44 -13.79 0.44
N GLY A 40 2.75 -12.59 0.95
CA GLY A 40 1.76 -11.62 1.41
C GLY A 40 1.12 -11.96 2.77
N LEU A 41 1.64 -12.97 3.46
CA LEU A 41 1.26 -13.31 4.83
C LEU A 41 2.43 -13.04 5.78
N CYS A 42 2.09 -12.58 6.98
CA CYS A 42 3.02 -12.44 8.09
C CYS A 42 3.32 -13.84 8.62
N GLN A 43 4.52 -14.36 8.38
CA GLN A 43 4.94 -15.61 8.98
C GLN A 43 5.95 -15.29 10.09
N GLY A 44 5.43 -15.22 11.32
CA GLY A 44 6.24 -15.18 12.53
C GLY A 44 6.83 -16.56 12.78
N GLU A 45 8.11 -16.59 13.12
CA GLU A 45 8.82 -17.78 13.60
C GLU A 45 8.30 -18.26 14.96
#